data_AF-A0A443S0D6-F1
#
_entry.id   AF-A0A443S0D6-F1
#
_cell.length_a   1.000
_cell.length_b   1.000
_cell.length_c   1.000
_cell.angle_alpha   90.00
_cell.angle_beta   90.00
_cell.angle_gamma   90.00
#
_symmetry.space_group_name_H-M   'P 1'
#
loop_
_entity.id
_entity.type
_entity.pdbx_description
1 polymer ?
#
loop_
_entity_poly.entity_id
_entity_poly.type
_entity_poly.pdbx_seq_one_letter_code
_entity_poly.pdbx_strand_id
1 'polypeptide(L)'
;MALPVRRGQLRSINKFDFDFFKHTEEEANLLDPQIRLFHETTYEAIYDAGVNVEDLRGSNTGVYIGTCYNDTECAQASKHFDVDAILAVTASRISATFDFRGPCFVNDTACASS
;
A
#
# COMPACT_ATOMS: atom_id res chain seq x y z
N MET A 1 24.92 22.48 -3.05
CA MET A 1 24.30 22.02 -4.31
C MET A 1 22.82 22.35 -4.23
N ALA A 2 22.27 23.14 -5.16
CA ALA A 2 20.84 23.43 -5.15
C ALA A 2 20.07 22.25 -5.75
N LEU A 3 18.99 21.82 -5.10
CA LEU A 3 18.10 20.79 -5.64
C LEU A 3 17.30 21.36 -6.82
N PRO A 4 16.98 20.55 -7.86
CA PRO A 4 16.08 20.95 -8.93
C PRO A 4 14.72 21.40 -8.39
N VAL A 5 14.12 22.43 -9.00
CA VAL A 5 12.85 23.03 -8.52
C VAL A 5 11.58 22.29 -9.00
N ARG A 6 11.71 21.28 -9.87
CA ARG A 6 10.58 20.54 -10.45
C ARG A 6 10.65 19.05 -10.07
N ARG A 7 9.50 18.50 -9.66
CA ARG A 7 9.28 17.07 -9.41
C ARG A 7 7.79 16.74 -9.61
N GLY A 8 7.48 15.50 -9.94
CA GLY A 8 6.10 15.00 -9.89
C GLY A 8 5.67 14.84 -8.43
N GLN A 9 4.50 15.34 -8.08
CA GLN A 9 3.94 15.20 -6.74
C GLN A 9 2.49 14.80 -6.83
N LEU A 10 2.09 13.82 -6.00
CA LEU A 10 0.68 13.55 -5.77
C LEU A 10 0.02 14.75 -5.10
N ARG A 11 -1.25 14.99 -5.43
CA ARG A 11 -2.02 16.13 -4.91
C ARG A 11 -2.23 16.05 -3.40
N SER A 12 -2.38 14.83 -2.88
CA SER A 12 -2.53 14.56 -1.46
C SER A 12 -2.01 13.16 -1.15
N ILE A 13 -1.33 13.03 -0.01
CA ILE A 13 -0.83 11.75 0.52
C ILE A 13 -1.32 11.51 1.95
N ASN A 14 -2.12 12.43 2.51
CA ASN A 14 -2.54 12.42 3.91
C ASN A 14 -3.99 11.94 4.08
N LYS A 15 -4.64 11.46 3.01
CA LYS A 15 -6.02 10.99 3.02
C LYS A 15 -6.04 9.47 3.03
N PHE A 16 -6.93 8.90 3.83
CA PHE A 16 -7.20 7.48 3.87
C PHE A 16 -8.54 7.21 4.56
N ASP A 17 -9.43 6.43 3.95
CA ASP A 17 -10.67 5.97 4.59
C ASP A 17 -10.41 4.74 5.49
N PHE A 18 -9.82 5.00 6.66
CA PHE A 18 -9.36 3.94 7.56
C PHE A 18 -10.49 3.06 8.09
N ASP A 19 -11.69 3.62 8.31
CA ASP A 19 -12.84 2.86 8.83
C ASP A 19 -13.34 1.84 7.80
N PHE A 20 -13.43 2.25 6.53
CA PHE A 20 -13.79 1.35 5.44
C PHE A 20 -12.84 0.14 5.33
N PHE A 21 -11.54 0.37 5.48
CA PHE A 21 -10.51 -0.68 5.45
C PHE A 21 -10.26 -1.36 6.79
N LYS A 22 -11.07 -1.08 7.82
CA LYS A 22 -11.02 -1.69 9.15
C LYS A 22 -9.70 -1.48 9.90
N HIS A 23 -9.08 -0.33 9.69
CA HIS A 23 -7.96 0.16 10.50
C HIS A 23 -8.47 1.05 11.62
N THR A 24 -7.79 1.04 12.75
CA THR A 24 -7.95 2.10 13.76
C THR A 24 -7.28 3.39 13.29
N GLU A 25 -7.68 4.53 13.85
CA GLU A 25 -7.04 5.82 13.55
C GLU A 25 -5.54 5.81 13.91
N GLU A 26 -5.16 5.13 14.99
CA GLU A 26 -3.77 4.99 15.42
C GLU A 26 -2.93 4.21 14.40
N GLU A 27 -3.39 3.02 13.99
CA GLU A 27 -2.75 2.21 12.94
C GLU A 27 -2.66 2.99 11.62
N ALA A 28 -3.78 3.62 11.22
CA ALA A 28 -3.86 4.39 9.99
C ALA A 28 -2.85 5.54 9.95
N ASN A 29 -2.56 6.16 11.10
CA ASN A 29 -1.55 7.22 11.20
C ASN A 29 -0.12 6.70 11.06
N LEU A 30 0.14 5.43 11.38
CA LEU A 30 1.45 4.79 11.31
C LEU A 30 1.75 4.18 9.94
N LEU A 31 0.71 3.81 9.17
CA LEU A 31 0.86 3.25 7.82
C LEU A 31 1.65 4.17 6.89
N ASP A 32 2.57 3.61 6.10
CA ASP A 32 3.19 4.34 4.98
C ASP A 32 2.09 4.86 4.03
N PRO A 33 2.14 6.13 3.57
CA PRO A 33 1.17 6.67 2.63
C PRO A 33 0.97 5.84 1.36
N GLN A 34 2.00 5.13 0.89
CA GLN A 34 1.91 4.20 -0.23
C GLN A 34 0.98 3.03 0.10
N ILE A 35 1.05 2.47 1.31
CA ILE A 35 0.17 1.37 1.74
C ILE A 35 -1.29 1.82 1.75
N ARG A 36 -1.56 3.02 2.27
CA ARG A 36 -2.92 3.62 2.27
C ARG A 36 -3.47 3.76 0.85
N LEU A 37 -2.64 4.28 -0.07
CA LEU A 37 -3.00 4.40 -1.48
C LEU A 37 -3.20 3.05 -2.14
N PHE A 38 -2.39 2.03 -1.82
CA PHE A 38 -2.58 0.68 -2.36
C PHE A 38 -3.93 0.08 -1.94
N HIS A 39 -4.41 0.32 -0.72
CA HIS A 39 -5.75 -0.13 -0.31
C HIS A 39 -6.85 0.51 -1.17
N GLU A 40 -6.85 1.84 -1.27
CA GLU A 40 -7.87 2.58 -2.02
C GLU A 40 -7.84 2.22 -3.51
N THR A 41 -6.66 2.30 -4.14
CA THR A 41 -6.52 2.06 -5.59
C THR A 41 -6.77 0.60 -5.98
N THR A 42 -6.49 -0.37 -5.10
CA THR A 42 -6.86 -1.78 -5.36
C THR A 42 -8.38 -1.93 -5.37
N TYR A 43 -9.09 -1.35 -4.39
CA TYR A 43 -10.54 -1.40 -4.34
C TYR A 43 -11.17 -0.69 -5.56
N GLU A 44 -10.68 0.51 -5.88
CA GLU A 44 -11.13 1.28 -7.04
C GLU A 44 -10.92 0.50 -8.35
N ALA A 45 -9.78 -0.17 -8.53
CA ALA A 45 -9.50 -0.96 -9.73
C ALA A 45 -10.44 -2.18 -9.87
N ILE A 46 -10.76 -2.86 -8.76
CA ILE A 46 -11.71 -3.97 -8.77
C ILE A 46 -13.11 -3.46 -9.13
N TYR A 47 -13.52 -2.33 -8.54
CA TYR A 47 -14.81 -1.71 -8.82
C TYR A 47 -14.91 -1.22 -10.27
N ASP A 48 -13.85 -0.61 -10.81
CA ASP A 48 -13.76 -0.16 -12.21
C ASP A 48 -13.93 -1.33 -13.20
N ALA A 49 -13.42 -2.51 -12.84
CA ALA A 49 -13.63 -3.74 -13.60
C ALA A 49 -15.09 -4.27 -13.55
N GLY A 50 -15.99 -3.62 -12.79
CA GLY A 50 -17.36 -4.06 -12.59
C GLY A 50 -17.49 -5.32 -11.72
N VAL A 51 -16.45 -5.65 -10.95
CA VAL A 51 -16.39 -6.82 -10.08
C VAL A 51 -16.73 -6.38 -8.65
N ASN A 52 -17.57 -7.14 -7.96
CA ASN A 52 -17.75 -6.95 -6.52
C ASN A 52 -16.57 -7.60 -5.79
N VAL A 53 -15.87 -6.84 -4.96
CA VAL A 53 -14.73 -7.36 -4.18
C VAL A 53 -15.13 -8.55 -3.30
N GLU A 54 -16.38 -8.59 -2.84
CA GLU A 54 -16.90 -9.70 -2.03
C GLU A 54 -16.91 -11.03 -2.80
N ASP A 55 -17.05 -11.01 -4.13
CA ASP A 55 -17.01 -12.20 -4.98
C ASP A 55 -15.58 -12.77 -5.11
N LEU A 56 -14.56 -11.96 -4.81
CA LEU A 56 -13.15 -12.35 -4.86
C LEU A 56 -12.62 -12.85 -3.50
N ARG A 57 -13.37 -12.66 -2.41
CA ARG A 57 -12.94 -13.10 -1.08
C ARG A 57 -12.77 -14.62 -1.02
N GLY A 58 -11.67 -15.07 -0.44
CA GLY A 58 -11.30 -16.48 -0.33
C GLY A 58 -10.81 -17.13 -1.62
N SER A 59 -10.76 -16.39 -2.73
CA SER A 59 -10.32 -16.90 -4.02
C SER A 59 -8.80 -17.06 -4.11
N ASN A 60 -8.34 -17.78 -5.13
CA ASN A 60 -6.92 -17.90 -5.47
C ASN A 60 -6.37 -16.65 -6.22
N THR A 61 -6.85 -15.46 -5.84
CA THR A 61 -6.36 -14.19 -6.38
C THR A 61 -4.98 -13.88 -5.81
N GLY A 62 -4.02 -13.50 -6.66
CA GLY A 62 -2.67 -13.15 -6.25
C GLY A 62 -2.46 -11.63 -6.15
N VAL A 63 -1.50 -11.22 -5.33
CA VAL A 63 -1.10 -9.82 -5.14
C VAL A 63 0.39 -9.69 -5.40
N TYR A 64 0.76 -8.85 -6.37
CA TYR A 64 2.14 -8.59 -6.76
C TYR A 64 2.36 -7.08 -6.73
N ILE A 65 3.28 -6.61 -5.89
CA ILE A 65 3.54 -5.18 -5.73
C ILE A 65 5.00 -4.89 -6.07
N GLY A 66 5.20 -3.94 -6.99
CA GLY A 66 6.51 -3.37 -7.27
C GLY A 66 6.73 -2.11 -6.44
N THR A 67 7.78 -2.07 -5.61
CA THR A 67 8.19 -0.87 -4.87
C THR A 67 9.70 -0.85 -4.67
N CYS A 68 10.30 0.33 -4.55
CA CYS A 68 11.75 0.51 -4.45
C CYS A 68 12.17 1.61 -3.45
N TYR A 69 11.24 2.29 -2.79
CA TYR A 69 11.54 3.37 -1.84
C TYR A 69 10.73 3.27 -0.56
N ASN A 70 11.41 3.19 0.58
CA ASN A 70 10.83 3.04 1.93
C ASN A 70 11.10 4.26 2.83
N ASP A 71 10.92 5.45 2.28
CA ASP A 71 11.21 6.73 2.95
C ASP A 71 10.53 6.86 4.32
N THR A 72 9.28 6.41 4.46
CA THR A 72 8.55 6.44 5.75
C THR A 72 9.16 5.50 6.77
N GLU A 73 9.52 4.27 6.36
CA GLU A 73 10.19 3.28 7.21
C GLU A 73 11.52 3.86 7.73
N CYS A 74 12.33 4.42 6.84
CA CYS A 74 13.59 5.07 7.22
C CYS A 74 13.38 6.25 8.18
N ALA A 75 12.33 7.06 7.96
CA ALA A 75 12.00 8.18 8.83
C ALA A 75 11.54 7.70 10.23
N GLN A 76 10.74 6.64 10.32
CA GLN A 76 10.23 6.09 11.57
C GLN A 76 11.29 5.31 12.36
N ALA A 77 12.19 4.59 11.69
CA ALA A 77 13.28 3.84 12.33
C ALA A 77 14.17 4.71 13.23
N SER A 78 14.21 6.02 12.99
CA SER A 78 14.91 7.00 13.84
C SER A 78 14.22 7.31 15.19
N LYS A 79 12.98 6.86 15.40
CA LYS A 79 12.13 7.19 16.57
C LYS A 79 11.51 5.96 17.23
N HIS A 80 10.89 5.09 16.45
CA HIS A 80 10.26 3.83 16.88
C HIS A 80 9.99 2.98 15.63
N PHE A 81 10.41 1.71 15.62
CA PHE A 81 10.19 0.84 14.49
C PHE A 81 8.79 0.22 14.57
N ASP A 82 7.96 0.47 13.57
CA ASP A 82 6.63 -0.11 13.47
C ASP A 82 6.49 -0.96 12.20
N VAL A 83 5.88 -2.13 12.34
CA VAL A 83 5.58 -3.05 11.24
C VAL A 83 4.59 -2.41 10.26
N ASP A 84 3.84 -1.40 10.69
CA ASP A 84 2.90 -0.63 9.86
C ASP A 84 3.58 0.24 8.79
N ALA A 85 4.87 0.56 8.94
CA ALA A 85 5.63 1.29 7.91
C ALA A 85 6.43 0.38 6.95
N ILE A 86 6.46 -0.93 7.17
CA ILE A 86 7.27 -1.84 6.35
C ILE A 86 6.59 -2.08 5.00
N LEU A 87 7.20 -1.59 3.91
CA LEU A 87 6.68 -1.81 2.55
C LEU A 87 6.83 -3.25 2.07
N ALA A 88 7.79 -4.00 2.61
CA ALA A 88 7.98 -5.40 2.26
C ALA A 88 6.76 -6.29 2.60
N VAL A 89 5.89 -5.85 3.52
CA VAL A 89 4.66 -6.57 3.88
C VAL A 89 3.40 -6.01 3.21
N THR A 90 3.52 -5.01 2.33
CA THR A 90 2.35 -4.36 1.70
C THR A 90 1.49 -5.35 0.93
N ALA A 91 2.09 -6.26 0.14
CA ALA A 91 1.32 -7.26 -0.59
C ALA A 91 0.48 -8.14 0.35
N SER A 92 1.05 -8.51 1.51
CA SER A 92 0.37 -9.32 2.52
C SER A 92 -0.77 -8.55 3.18
N ARG A 93 -0.60 -7.24 3.41
CA ARG A 93 -1.68 -6.37 3.94
C ARG A 93 -2.84 -6.27 2.97
N ILE A 94 -2.56 -5.99 1.70
CA ILE A 94 -3.59 -5.95 0.65
C ILE A 94 -4.31 -7.30 0.55
N SER A 95 -3.55 -8.41 0.52
CA SER A 95 -4.12 -9.75 0.49
C SER A 95 -5.03 -10.02 1.70
N ALA A 96 -4.60 -9.64 2.90
CA ALA A 96 -5.37 -9.83 4.12
C ALA A 96 -6.67 -9.00 4.14
N THR A 97 -6.61 -7.73 3.73
CA THR A 97 -7.79 -6.85 3.69
C THR A 97 -8.88 -7.38 2.78
N PHE A 98 -8.51 -7.87 1.60
CA PHE A 98 -9.47 -8.37 0.61
C PHE A 98 -9.69 -9.89 0.63
N ASP A 99 -9.04 -10.61 1.56
CA ASP A 99 -9.06 -12.09 1.67
C ASP A 99 -8.65 -12.79 0.36
N PHE A 100 -7.59 -12.30 -0.28
CA PHE A 100 -6.98 -12.95 -1.43
C PHE A 100 -6.01 -14.04 -0.96
N ARG A 101 -6.21 -15.27 -1.43
CA ARG A 101 -5.49 -16.46 -0.93
C ARG A 101 -4.51 -17.07 -1.93
N GLY A 102 -4.27 -16.38 -3.04
CA GLY A 102 -3.26 -16.74 -4.02
C GLY A 102 -1.85 -16.25 -3.63
N PRO A 103 -0.91 -16.27 -4.58
CA PRO A 103 0.47 -15.86 -4.33
C PRO A 103 0.56 -14.37 -3.99
N CYS A 104 1.43 -14.02 -3.04
CA CYS A 104 1.52 -12.67 -2.49
C CYS A 104 2.99 -12.27 -2.28
N PHE A 105 3.52 -11.36 -3.10
CA PHE A 105 4.92 -10.94 -3.01
C PHE A 105 5.14 -9.47 -3.36
N VAL A 106 6.13 -8.88 -2.71
CA VAL A 106 6.69 -7.58 -3.06
C VAL A 106 7.99 -7.80 -3.83
N ASN A 107 8.18 -7.10 -4.95
CA ASN A 107 9.44 -7.12 -5.70
C ASN A 107 10.07 -5.72 -5.76
N ASP A 108 11.40 -5.71 -5.78
CA ASP A 108 12.20 -4.53 -6.07
C ASP A 108 13.22 -4.88 -7.16
N THR A 109 12.95 -4.43 -8.38
CA THR A 109 13.89 -4.43 -9.51
C THR A 109 14.15 -3.00 -9.99
N ALA A 110 14.13 -2.04 -9.05
CA ALA A 110 14.24 -0.61 -9.28
C ALA A 110 13.16 -0.09 -10.27
N CYS A 111 13.57 0.52 -11.38
CA CYS A 111 12.64 1.13 -12.34
C CYS A 111 11.77 0.13 -13.10
N ALA A 112 12.04 -1.17 -12.99
CA ALA A 112 11.31 -2.23 -13.69
C ALA A 112 10.36 -3.02 -12.77
N SER A 113 10.13 -2.57 -11.54
CA SER A 113 9.37 -3.34 -10.53
C SER A 113 7.89 -3.57 -10.89
N SER A 114 7.30 -2.73 -11.73
CA SER A 114 5.89 -2.76 -12.13
C SER A 114 5.70 -2.80 -13.64
#